data_AF-A0A409XP97-F1
#
_entry.id   AF-A0A409XP97-F1
#
_cell.length_a   1.000
_cell.length_b   1.000
_cell.length_c   1.000
_cell.angle_alpha   90.00
_cell.angle_beta   90.00
_cell.angle_gamma   90.00
#
_symmetry.space_group_name_H-M   'P 1'
#
loop_
_entity.id
_entity.type
_entity.pdbx_description
1 polymer ?
#
loop_
_entity_poly.entity_id
_entity_poly.type
_entity_poly.pdbx_seq_one_letter_code
_entity_poly.pdbx_strand_id
1 'polypeptide(L)'
;MQLSFATVFATIVVFAGVASAAPSGEITNSTLTPLAAPFGINYGQTQNNDVAWVDGQSKCNFVVIGPNGPNPCGRPFSINGESGFTFEGCGGSLWIDLNGQFFASCGNLKEADVCGVHSEFHCI
;
A
#
# COMPACT_ATOMS: atom_id res chain seq x y z
N MET A 1 -32.89 61.70 27.05
CA MET A 1 -32.94 60.26 26.73
C MET A 1 -31.54 59.71 26.88
N GLN A 2 -31.37 58.82 27.86
CA GLN A 2 -30.14 58.13 28.24
C GLN A 2 -29.92 56.96 27.28
N LEU A 3 -28.71 56.79 26.74
CA LEU A 3 -28.22 55.50 26.27
C LEU A 3 -26.70 55.43 26.52
N SER A 4 -26.35 54.69 27.57
CA SER A 4 -25.00 54.24 27.91
C SER A 4 -24.53 53.18 26.92
N PHE A 5 -23.23 53.17 26.60
CA PHE A 5 -22.58 51.99 26.01
C PHE A 5 -21.29 51.69 26.77
N ALA A 6 -21.25 50.47 27.30
CA ALA A 6 -20.27 49.96 28.25
C ALA A 6 -18.92 49.65 27.59
N THR A 7 -17.85 50.02 28.29
CA THR A 7 -16.46 49.64 27.99
C THR A 7 -16.26 48.16 28.27
N VAL A 8 -15.96 47.36 27.25
CA VAL A 8 -15.57 45.96 27.41
C VAL A 8 -14.04 45.87 27.34
N PHE A 9 -13.41 45.64 28.49
CA PHE A 9 -12.00 45.26 28.58
C PHE A 9 -11.87 43.77 28.22
N ALA A 10 -11.18 43.45 27.12
CA ALA A 10 -10.81 42.08 26.78
C ALA A 10 -9.45 41.75 27.40
N THR A 11 -9.46 40.94 28.47
CA THR A 11 -8.25 40.35 29.07
C THR A 11 -7.78 39.17 28.23
N ILE A 12 -6.58 39.27 27.66
CA ILE A 12 -5.89 38.20 26.92
C ILE A 12 -5.26 37.25 27.93
N VAL A 13 -5.75 36.01 27.99
CA VAL A 13 -5.15 34.92 28.79
C VAL A 13 -4.04 34.29 27.95
N VAL A 14 -2.78 34.50 28.33
CA VAL A 14 -1.63 33.79 27.75
C VAL A 14 -1.57 32.41 28.39
N PHE A 15 -1.93 31.37 27.64
CA PHE A 15 -1.67 29.99 28.02
C PHE A 15 -0.20 29.65 27.75
N ALA A 16 0.60 29.59 28.81
CA ALA A 16 1.93 29.00 28.78
C ALA A 16 1.79 27.47 28.70
N GLY A 17 1.70 26.93 27.48
CA GLY A 17 1.81 25.49 27.25
C GLY A 17 3.27 25.05 27.34
N VAL A 18 3.62 24.33 28.41
CA VAL A 18 4.90 23.59 28.48
C VAL A 18 4.72 22.27 27.73
N ALA A 19 5.06 22.25 26.44
CA ALA A 19 5.22 21.00 25.71
C ALA A 19 6.68 20.54 25.82
N SER A 20 6.88 19.43 26.51
CA SER A 20 8.14 18.71 26.62
C SER A 20 8.70 18.42 25.21
N ALA A 21 9.94 18.83 24.95
CA ALA A 21 10.68 18.39 23.77
C ALA A 21 10.78 16.85 23.81
N ALA A 22 10.09 16.17 22.90
CA ALA A 22 10.38 14.78 22.62
C ALA A 22 11.82 14.72 22.09
N PRO A 23 12.68 13.81 22.58
CA PRO A 23 13.97 13.59 21.94
C PRO A 23 13.69 13.20 20.50
N SER A 24 14.12 14.05 19.56
CA SER A 24 14.24 13.66 18.16
C SER A 24 15.30 12.57 18.13
N GLY A 25 14.85 11.32 18.26
CA GLY A 25 15.68 10.18 17.92
C GLY A 25 16.19 10.42 16.52
N GLU A 26 17.51 10.38 16.37
CA GLU A 26 18.16 10.29 15.07
C GLU A 26 17.36 9.30 14.23
N ILE A 27 16.76 9.80 13.15
CA ILE A 27 16.37 8.94 12.04
C ILE A 27 17.70 8.46 11.51
N THR A 28 18.20 7.35 12.05
CA THR A 28 19.20 6.55 11.36
C THR A 28 18.54 6.28 10.04
N ASN A 29 19.02 6.97 9.02
CA ASN A 29 18.79 6.66 7.63
C ASN A 29 19.44 5.30 7.42
N SER A 30 18.80 4.26 7.97
CA SER A 30 18.99 2.90 7.55
C SER A 30 18.58 2.96 6.11
N THR A 31 19.58 3.17 5.26
CA THR A 31 19.56 2.76 3.87
C THR A 31 19.24 1.27 3.92
N LEU A 32 17.96 0.96 4.08
CA LEU A 32 17.36 -0.27 3.66
C LEU A 32 17.57 -0.20 2.15
N THR A 33 18.75 -0.64 1.69
CA THR A 33 18.87 -1.09 0.32
C THR A 33 17.71 -2.04 0.14
N PRO A 34 16.70 -1.71 -0.69
CA PRO A 34 15.64 -2.64 -0.99
C PRO A 34 16.36 -3.87 -1.51
N LEU A 35 16.35 -4.94 -0.72
CA LEU A 35 16.88 -6.20 -1.19
C LEU A 35 16.00 -6.52 -2.39
N ALA A 36 16.61 -6.63 -3.58
CA ALA A 36 15.87 -6.95 -4.79
C ALA A 36 14.96 -8.14 -4.49
N ALA A 37 13.69 -8.04 -4.88
CA ALA A 37 12.72 -9.10 -4.65
C ALA A 37 13.33 -10.43 -5.13
N PRO A 38 13.37 -11.48 -4.30
CA PRO A 38 13.99 -12.75 -4.68
C PRO A 38 13.29 -13.42 -5.88
N PHE A 39 12.08 -12.98 -6.22
CA PHE A 39 11.32 -13.36 -7.40
C PHE A 39 10.28 -12.28 -7.73
N GLY A 40 9.85 -12.22 -8.99
CA GLY A 40 8.74 -11.37 -9.41
C GLY A 40 7.38 -12.00 -9.13
N ILE A 41 6.36 -11.17 -8.94
CA ILE A 41 4.96 -11.60 -8.79
C ILE A 41 4.13 -10.87 -9.82
N ASN A 42 3.36 -11.63 -10.58
CA ASN A 42 2.40 -11.09 -11.53
C ASN A 42 1.00 -11.05 -10.91
N TYR A 43 0.21 -10.09 -11.36
CA TYR A 43 -1.19 -9.91 -11.00
C TYR A 43 -2.07 -9.98 -12.25
N GLY A 44 -3.24 -10.57 -12.08
CA GLY A 44 -4.24 -10.64 -13.11
C GLY A 44 -5.61 -10.99 -12.56
N GLN A 45 -6.53 -11.20 -13.49
CA GLN A 45 -7.93 -11.47 -13.16
C GLN A 45 -8.44 -12.66 -13.95
N THR A 46 -9.19 -13.51 -13.28
CA THR A 46 -10.09 -14.48 -13.93
C THR A 46 -11.49 -13.88 -14.01
N GLN A 47 -12.44 -14.62 -14.58
CA GLN A 47 -13.85 -14.20 -14.61
C GLN A 47 -14.38 -13.79 -13.22
N ASN A 48 -13.93 -14.44 -12.15
CA ASN A 48 -14.50 -14.28 -10.81
C ASN A 48 -13.51 -13.84 -9.74
N ASN A 49 -12.20 -13.92 -10.00
CA ASN A 49 -11.17 -13.75 -8.96
C ASN A 49 -10.03 -12.86 -9.42
N ASP A 50 -9.48 -12.10 -8.48
CA ASP A 50 -8.15 -11.54 -8.56
C ASP A 50 -7.13 -12.65 -8.23
N VAL A 51 -6.10 -12.78 -9.05
CA VAL A 51 -5.14 -13.87 -8.96
C VAL A 51 -3.70 -13.39 -9.07
N ALA A 52 -2.77 -14.15 -8.50
CA ALA A 52 -1.34 -13.91 -8.61
C ALA A 52 -0.58 -15.17 -9.04
N TRP A 53 0.54 -15.01 -9.73
CA TRP A 53 1.47 -16.10 -10.04
C TRP A 53 2.91 -15.61 -9.98
N VAL A 54 3.85 -16.52 -9.78
CA VAL A 54 5.29 -16.20 -9.77
C VAL A 54 5.74 -15.87 -11.19
N ASP A 55 6.54 -14.83 -11.35
CA ASP A 55 7.12 -14.48 -12.65
C ASP A 55 7.99 -15.62 -13.22
N GLY A 56 7.93 -15.79 -14.54
CA GLY A 56 8.53 -16.93 -15.24
C GLY A 56 7.82 -18.27 -15.05
N GLN A 57 6.81 -18.37 -14.18
CA GLN A 57 5.94 -19.54 -14.06
C GLN A 57 4.69 -19.37 -14.93
N SER A 58 4.05 -20.50 -15.27
CA SER A 58 2.78 -20.47 -15.99
C SER A 58 1.70 -19.77 -15.16
N LYS A 59 1.02 -18.79 -15.77
CA LYS A 59 -0.13 -18.10 -15.16
C LYS A 59 -1.30 -19.03 -14.83
N CYS A 60 -1.30 -20.28 -15.31
CA CYS A 60 -2.28 -21.29 -14.96
C CYS A 60 -2.08 -21.92 -13.59
N ASN A 61 -0.91 -21.70 -12.97
CA ASN A 61 -0.61 -22.14 -11.60
C ASN A 61 -0.85 -20.99 -10.61
N PHE A 62 -1.86 -20.17 -10.87
CA PHE A 62 -2.16 -19.00 -10.06
C PHE A 62 -2.65 -19.37 -8.65
N VAL A 63 -2.47 -18.45 -7.72
CA VAL A 63 -3.15 -18.44 -6.42
C VAL A 63 -4.28 -17.41 -6.46
N VAL A 64 -5.36 -17.70 -5.75
CA VAL A 64 -6.50 -16.77 -5.62
C VAL A 64 -6.20 -15.80 -4.48
N ILE A 65 -6.23 -14.50 -4.80
CA ILE A 65 -6.11 -13.43 -3.80
C ILE A 65 -7.48 -13.17 -3.18
N GLY A 66 -8.53 -13.19 -4.01
CA GLY A 66 -9.90 -13.00 -3.58
C GLY A 66 -10.86 -12.83 -4.75
N PRO A 67 -12.15 -12.55 -4.49
CA PRO A 67 -13.11 -12.27 -5.55
C PRO A 67 -12.70 -11.01 -6.31
N ASN A 68 -12.94 -11.00 -7.62
CA ASN A 68 -12.70 -9.84 -8.47
C ASN A 68 -13.45 -8.63 -7.89
N GLY A 69 -12.77 -7.49 -7.82
CA GLY A 69 -13.37 -6.26 -7.35
C GLY A 69 -12.57 -5.04 -7.78
N PRO A 70 -13.04 -3.84 -7.41
CA PRO A 70 -12.37 -2.59 -7.80
C PRO A 70 -11.01 -2.39 -7.13
N ASN A 71 -10.67 -3.20 -6.11
CA ASN A 71 -9.50 -2.98 -5.29
C ASN A 71 -8.92 -4.32 -4.76
N PRO A 72 -7.76 -4.77 -5.29
CA PRO A 72 -7.05 -5.93 -4.78
C PRO A 72 -6.20 -5.65 -3.53
N CYS A 73 -6.06 -4.39 -3.10
CA CYS A 73 -5.14 -4.01 -2.04
C CYS A 73 -5.57 -4.41 -0.63
N GLY A 74 -4.58 -4.58 0.26
CA GLY A 74 -4.76 -4.95 1.65
C GLY A 74 -5.28 -6.37 1.87
N ARG A 75 -5.34 -7.19 0.80
CA ARG A 75 -5.77 -8.59 0.86
C ARG A 75 -4.55 -9.49 0.99
N PRO A 76 -4.34 -10.14 2.15
CA PRO A 76 -3.18 -11.01 2.33
C PRO A 76 -3.33 -12.27 1.48
N PHE A 77 -2.27 -12.64 0.78
CA PHE A 77 -2.19 -13.91 0.06
C PHE A 77 -0.86 -14.62 0.34
N SER A 78 -0.79 -15.88 -0.04
CA SER A 78 0.41 -16.72 0.09
C SER A 78 0.81 -17.25 -1.27
N ILE A 79 2.10 -17.18 -1.59
CA ILE A 79 2.66 -17.64 -2.85
C ILE A 79 4.11 -18.06 -2.65
N ASN A 80 4.55 -19.08 -3.40
CA ASN A 80 5.93 -19.54 -3.37
C ASN A 80 6.46 -19.94 -1.97
N GLY A 81 5.57 -20.46 -1.11
CA GLY A 81 5.91 -20.86 0.26
C GLY A 81 5.97 -19.74 1.29
N GLU A 82 5.78 -18.48 0.86
CA GLU A 82 5.76 -17.30 1.72
C GLU A 82 4.32 -16.78 1.90
N SER A 83 4.02 -16.22 3.07
CA SER A 83 2.71 -15.71 3.43
C SER A 83 2.79 -14.26 3.91
N GLY A 84 1.71 -13.51 3.70
CA GLY A 84 1.62 -12.11 4.13
C GLY A 84 1.96 -11.12 3.04
N PHE A 85 1.91 -11.55 1.77
CA PHE A 85 1.95 -10.61 0.65
C PHE A 85 0.64 -9.82 0.58
N THR A 86 0.74 -8.52 0.37
CA THR A 86 -0.41 -7.66 0.05
C THR A 86 -0.07 -6.80 -1.15
N PHE A 87 -1.04 -6.64 -2.06
CA PHE A 87 -0.98 -5.55 -3.02
C PHE A 87 -1.31 -4.24 -2.31
N GLU A 88 -0.64 -3.17 -2.68
CA GLU A 88 -0.81 -1.84 -2.11
C GLU A 88 -0.78 -0.77 -3.21
N GLY A 89 -1.23 0.44 -2.89
CA GLY A 89 -1.21 1.55 -3.86
C GLY A 89 -2.42 1.64 -4.79
N CYS A 90 -3.49 0.90 -4.50
CA CYS A 90 -4.72 0.94 -5.29
C CYS A 90 -5.30 2.36 -5.33
N GLY A 91 -5.42 2.91 -6.54
CA GLY A 91 -5.71 4.33 -6.79
C GLY A 91 -4.53 5.12 -7.36
N GLY A 92 -3.36 4.49 -7.51
CA GLY A 92 -2.17 5.04 -8.14
C GLY A 92 -1.25 3.94 -8.67
N SER A 93 0.06 4.10 -8.48
CA SER A 93 1.04 3.05 -8.78
C SER A 93 0.86 1.89 -7.82
N LEU A 94 0.75 0.67 -8.35
CA LEU A 94 0.63 -0.54 -7.56
C LEU A 94 2.02 -1.04 -7.11
N TRP A 95 2.11 -1.61 -5.91
CA TRP A 95 3.29 -2.34 -5.43
C TRP A 95 2.86 -3.52 -4.55
N ILE A 96 3.83 -4.34 -4.13
CA ILE A 96 3.61 -5.44 -3.20
C ILE A 96 4.41 -5.19 -1.93
N ASP A 97 3.78 -5.43 -0.79
CA ASP A 97 4.45 -5.57 0.50
C ASP A 97 4.46 -7.05 0.91
N LEU A 98 5.50 -7.47 1.63
CA LEU A 98 5.55 -8.72 2.37
C LEU A 98 5.63 -8.39 3.87
N ASN A 99 4.59 -8.75 4.62
CA ASN A 99 4.50 -8.48 6.06
C ASN A 99 4.74 -7.00 6.42
N GLY A 100 4.22 -6.08 5.59
CA GLY A 100 4.34 -4.63 5.78
C GLY A 100 5.71 -4.06 5.42
N GLN A 101 6.54 -4.79 4.69
CA GLN A 101 7.78 -4.30 4.11
C GLN A 101 7.67 -4.32 2.59
N PHE A 102 8.13 -3.25 1.94
CA PHE A 102 8.16 -3.16 0.49
C PHE A 102 8.90 -4.35 -0.12
N PHE A 103 8.23 -5.04 -1.04
CA PHE A 103 8.77 -6.19 -1.74
C PHE A 103 9.16 -5.83 -3.18
N ALA A 104 8.22 -5.33 -3.98
CA ALA A 104 8.43 -5.06 -5.40
C ALA A 104 7.50 -3.96 -5.92
N SER A 105 7.94 -3.19 -6.92
CA SER A 105 7.09 -2.22 -7.63
C SER A 105 6.41 -2.89 -8.80
N CYS A 106 5.16 -2.54 -9.08
CA CYS A 106 4.43 -3.11 -10.21
C CYS A 106 4.41 -2.17 -11.42
N GLY A 107 4.62 -2.75 -12.59
CA GLY A 107 4.39 -2.14 -13.89
C GLY A 107 3.28 -2.84 -14.66
N ASN A 108 2.77 -2.21 -15.72
CA ASN A 108 1.76 -2.81 -16.58
C ASN A 108 2.33 -4.06 -17.27
N LEU A 109 1.57 -5.15 -17.24
CA LEU A 109 1.85 -6.36 -18.00
C LEU A 109 0.72 -6.58 -18.99
N LYS A 110 1.04 -6.68 -20.27
CA LYS A 110 0.06 -7.01 -21.31
C LYS A 110 0.50 -8.22 -22.10
N GLU A 111 -0.26 -9.29 -21.94
CA GLU A 111 -0.04 -10.56 -22.59
C GLU A 111 -1.37 -11.16 -23.06
N ALA A 112 -1.31 -12.21 -23.88
CA ALA A 112 -2.51 -12.95 -24.23
C ALA A 112 -3.13 -13.62 -23.00
N ASP A 113 -4.47 -13.67 -23.01
CA ASP A 113 -5.23 -14.44 -22.04
C ASP A 113 -4.95 -15.93 -22.25
N VAL A 114 -4.57 -16.60 -21.17
CA VAL A 114 -4.32 -18.04 -21.15
C VAL A 114 -5.02 -18.61 -19.92
N CYS A 115 -5.61 -19.80 -20.04
CA CYS A 115 -6.34 -20.48 -18.96
C CYS A 115 -7.36 -19.61 -18.20
N GLY A 116 -7.96 -18.65 -18.92
CA GLY A 116 -8.96 -17.74 -18.36
C GLY A 116 -8.39 -16.64 -17.46
N VAL A 117 -7.08 -16.40 -17.49
CA VAL A 117 -6.40 -15.35 -16.73
C VAL A 117 -6.02 -14.20 -17.68
N HIS A 118 -6.59 -13.02 -17.41
CA HIS A 118 -6.19 -11.74 -17.98
C HIS A 118 -5.03 -11.16 -17.17
N SER A 119 -3.94 -10.76 -17.83
CA SER A 119 -2.76 -10.19 -17.16
C SER A 119 -2.86 -8.67 -17.08
N GLU A 120 -2.50 -8.13 -15.93
CA GLU A 120 -2.70 -6.71 -15.60
C GLU A 120 -1.37 -6.07 -15.17
N PHE A 121 -0.65 -6.68 -14.22
CA PHE A 121 0.61 -6.14 -13.69
C PHE A 121 1.70 -7.19 -13.52
N HIS A 122 2.95 -6.72 -13.61
CA HIS A 122 4.17 -7.46 -13.31
C HIS A 122 4.97 -6.68 -12.27
N CYS A 123 5.28 -7.31 -11.13
CA CYS A 123 5.98 -6.68 -10.00
C CYS A 123 7.36 -7.31 -9.78
N ILE A 124 8.41 -6.48 -9.84
CA ILE A 124 9.84 -6.84 -9.66
C ILE A 124 10.63 -5.79 -8.87
#